data_AF-E8WJ43-F1
#
_entry.id   AF-E8WJ43-F1
#
_cell.length_a   1.000
_cell.length_b   1.000
_cell.length_c   1.000
_cell.angle_alpha   90.00
_cell.angle_beta   90.00
_cell.angle_gamma   90.00
#
_symmetry.space_group_name_H-M   'P 1'
#
loop_
_entity.id
_entity.type
_entity.pdbx_description
1 polymer ?
#
loop_
_entity_poly.entity_id
_entity_poly.type
_entity_poly.pdbx_seq_one_letter_code
_entity_poly.pdbx_strand_id
1 'polypeptide(L)'
;MKYRTAPGVELVEREGGTFLMSRTPLALVRLNAPLIRLAEKALAGAVIPAGDAEATVLEQLTLKGFLVRLKETTEGGGELPTISVVIPVLDRADELARCLESIAGVEYPREKIEIIVVDDGSRDRSAEVAREYGALVVSSGGVRRGPAAARNVGAAQAGGALLAFIDSDCSASPGWLAELLPLFSDPRVAAVGGLVDGMCTESAVDRYEAVMSSLSLGSRERFGAGGDDTFYLPSCNLLVRRTLFLGVGGFREQMHVGEDVDLTWRLRDAGWTIAYLPSGRVLHEHRSTVRSFMSRRFDYGTSEGTLQKLHPDRRKRFVLPPALGAVLALALCAPFAGFWALVAAAALLAADAAVYRGRLARRGVELSYSGVAAGRLRALGGLGYYLSYHLVRYYFPVLCLLPLLLPWFALLPAAAFLTCAGVDYRIRKPALSPFGFGAIYLLEQLAYGAGVFWGCLRGRGFASYRVHVLSRMEVTA
;
A
#
# COMPACT_ATOMS: atom_id res chain seq x y z
N MET A 1 -2.88 -14.99 -18.68
CA MET A 1 -3.56 -14.05 -17.74
C MET A 1 -4.87 -13.59 -18.36
N LYS A 2 -5.98 -13.86 -17.68
CA LYS A 2 -7.35 -13.57 -18.14
C LYS A 2 -7.90 -12.33 -17.42
N TYR A 3 -8.77 -11.58 -18.09
CA TYR A 3 -9.42 -10.38 -17.55
C TYR A 3 -10.93 -10.49 -17.70
N ARG A 4 -11.70 -9.91 -16.79
CA ARG A 4 -13.16 -9.79 -16.88
C ARG A 4 -13.59 -8.42 -16.36
N THR A 5 -14.76 -7.93 -16.74
CA THR A 5 -15.30 -6.70 -16.14
C THR A 5 -15.47 -6.81 -14.64
N ALA A 6 -15.11 -5.74 -13.93
CA ALA A 6 -15.34 -5.62 -12.49
C ALA A 6 -16.86 -5.55 -12.19
N PRO A 7 -17.31 -5.99 -11.00
CA PRO A 7 -18.71 -5.89 -10.62
C PRO A 7 -19.23 -4.45 -10.68
N GLY A 8 -20.40 -4.24 -11.29
CA GLY A 8 -21.05 -2.93 -11.41
C GLY A 8 -20.48 -2.01 -12.50
N VAL A 9 -19.64 -2.55 -13.38
CA VAL A 9 -19.16 -1.88 -14.60
C VAL A 9 -20.07 -2.23 -15.77
N GLU A 10 -20.49 -1.22 -16.53
CA GLU A 10 -21.39 -1.37 -17.68
C GLU A 10 -20.84 -0.66 -18.92
N LEU A 11 -21.12 -1.22 -20.11
CA LEU A 11 -20.94 -0.54 -21.38
C LEU A 11 -22.16 0.34 -21.63
N VAL A 12 -21.93 1.60 -21.95
CA VAL A 12 -22.99 2.56 -22.20
C VAL A 12 -22.76 3.22 -23.55
N GLU A 13 -23.67 3.00 -24.49
CA GLU A 13 -23.72 3.71 -25.76
C GLU A 13 -24.56 4.97 -25.64
N ARG A 14 -24.00 6.10 -26.08
CA ARG A 14 -24.67 7.41 -26.08
C ARG A 14 -24.26 8.21 -27.31
N GLU A 15 -25.01 9.26 -27.63
CA GLU A 15 -24.67 10.20 -28.71
C GLU A 15 -23.28 10.82 -28.43
N GLY A 16 -22.26 10.36 -29.17
CA GLY A 16 -20.85 10.73 -28.96
C GLY A 16 -19.89 9.56 -28.78
N GLY A 17 -20.38 8.33 -28.66
CA GLY A 17 -19.59 7.09 -28.68
C GLY A 17 -19.91 6.14 -27.54
N THR A 18 -19.10 5.10 -27.41
CA THR A 18 -19.29 4.04 -26.41
C THR A 18 -18.36 4.26 -25.23
N PHE A 19 -18.90 4.08 -24.02
CA PHE A 19 -18.19 4.33 -22.77
C PHE A 19 -18.23 3.12 -21.86
N LEU A 20 -17.18 2.95 -21.07
CA LEU A 20 -17.19 2.07 -19.90
C LEU A 20 -17.47 2.91 -18.66
N MET A 21 -18.48 2.53 -17.89
CA MET A 21 -18.93 3.28 -16.71
C MET A 21 -18.90 2.40 -15.47
N SER A 22 -18.32 2.92 -14.38
CA SER A 22 -18.47 2.40 -13.02
C SER A 22 -19.28 3.40 -12.22
N ARG A 23 -20.23 2.93 -11.40
CA ARG A 23 -21.02 3.79 -10.50
C ARG A 23 -20.36 3.99 -9.13
N THR A 24 -19.48 3.06 -8.74
CA THR A 24 -18.88 3.04 -7.39
C THR A 24 -17.41 2.58 -7.45
N PRO A 25 -16.44 3.50 -7.62
CA PRO A 25 -16.58 4.95 -7.73
C PRO A 25 -17.13 5.38 -9.09
N LEU A 26 -17.74 6.58 -9.17
CA LEU A 26 -18.21 7.14 -10.43
C LEU A 26 -17.02 7.44 -11.35
N ALA A 27 -16.82 6.58 -12.35
CA ALA A 27 -15.73 6.68 -13.31
C ALA A 27 -16.26 6.37 -14.72
N LEU A 28 -15.72 7.08 -15.71
CA LEU A 28 -16.15 6.97 -17.09
C LEU A 28 -14.93 7.02 -18.02
N VAL A 29 -14.81 6.05 -18.91
CA VAL A 29 -13.77 6.03 -19.96
C VAL A 29 -14.43 5.90 -21.32
N ARG A 30 -14.07 6.80 -22.24
CA ARG A 30 -14.49 6.70 -23.65
C ARG A 30 -13.66 5.64 -24.34
N LEU A 31 -14.31 4.77 -25.10
CA LEU A 31 -13.68 3.69 -25.83
C LEU A 31 -13.58 4.06 -27.32
N ASN A 32 -12.47 3.67 -27.95
CA ASN A 32 -12.35 3.64 -29.41
C ASN A 32 -12.84 2.28 -29.93
N ALA A 33 -13.03 2.13 -31.25
CA ALA A 33 -13.58 0.89 -31.83
C ALA A 33 -12.85 -0.41 -31.41
N PRO A 34 -11.50 -0.45 -31.35
CA PRO A 34 -10.79 -1.63 -30.80
C PRO A 34 -11.12 -1.91 -29.33
N LEU A 35 -11.15 -0.87 -28.48
CA LEU A 35 -11.48 -0.98 -27.06
C LEU A 35 -12.93 -1.42 -26.82
N ILE A 36 -13.87 -1.01 -27.67
CA ILE A 36 -15.27 -1.43 -27.59
C ILE A 36 -15.35 -2.95 -27.74
N ARG A 37 -14.73 -3.52 -28.78
CA ARG A 37 -14.69 -4.96 -28.99
C ARG A 37 -14.05 -5.71 -27.82
N LEU A 38 -12.98 -5.14 -27.27
CA LEU A 38 -12.29 -5.74 -26.12
C LEU A 38 -13.16 -5.70 -24.85
N ALA A 39 -13.86 -4.60 -24.62
CA ALA A 39 -14.78 -4.41 -23.51
C ALA A 39 -16.02 -5.33 -23.63
N GLU A 40 -16.60 -5.46 -24.83
CA GLU A 40 -17.70 -6.38 -25.11
C GLU A 40 -17.29 -7.82 -24.81
N LYS A 41 -16.09 -8.24 -25.24
CA LYS A 41 -15.55 -9.56 -24.90
C LYS A 41 -15.39 -9.73 -23.38
N ALA A 42 -14.93 -8.69 -22.67
CA ALA A 42 -14.75 -8.72 -21.21
C ALA A 42 -16.06 -8.73 -20.42
N LEU A 43 -17.14 -8.18 -20.99
CA LEU A 43 -18.49 -8.24 -20.45
C LEU A 43 -19.14 -9.61 -20.70
N ALA A 44 -18.91 -10.18 -21.88
CA ALA A 44 -19.40 -11.50 -22.25
C ALA A 44 -18.69 -12.63 -21.47
N GLY A 45 -17.42 -12.43 -21.09
CA GLY A 45 -16.66 -13.45 -20.37
C GLY A 45 -15.21 -13.06 -20.10
N ALA A 46 -14.36 -14.07 -19.90
CA ALA A 46 -12.93 -13.89 -19.69
C ALA A 46 -12.22 -13.55 -21.01
N VAL A 47 -11.37 -12.54 -21.01
CA VAL A 47 -10.56 -12.11 -22.15
C VAL A 47 -9.10 -12.45 -21.93
N ILE A 48 -8.47 -13.05 -22.92
CA ILE A 48 -7.02 -13.24 -23.01
C ILE A 48 -6.50 -12.20 -24.00
N PRO A 49 -5.49 -11.39 -23.65
CA PRO A 49 -4.91 -10.43 -24.57
C PRO A 49 -4.25 -11.15 -25.76
N ALA A 50 -4.47 -10.66 -26.97
CA ALA A 50 -3.86 -11.21 -28.18
C ALA A 50 -2.39 -10.76 -28.39
N GLY A 51 -1.91 -9.78 -27.61
CA GLY A 51 -0.53 -9.30 -27.64
C GLY A 51 -0.27 -8.19 -26.61
N ASP A 52 0.95 -7.67 -26.58
CA ASP A 52 1.44 -6.74 -25.54
C ASP A 52 0.66 -5.42 -25.48
N ALA A 53 0.20 -4.93 -26.63
CA ALA A 53 -0.61 -3.70 -26.70
C ALA A 53 -1.98 -3.88 -26.04
N GLU A 54 -2.65 -5.00 -26.30
CA GLU A 54 -3.92 -5.33 -25.65
C GLU A 54 -3.73 -5.60 -24.15
N ALA A 55 -2.66 -6.32 -23.77
CA ALA A 55 -2.33 -6.56 -22.37
C ALA A 55 -2.16 -5.23 -21.61
N THR A 56 -1.40 -4.29 -22.17
CA THR A 56 -1.19 -2.95 -21.58
C THR A 56 -2.52 -2.20 -21.39
N VAL A 57 -3.43 -2.29 -22.35
CA VAL A 57 -4.74 -1.65 -22.27
C VAL A 57 -5.63 -2.30 -21.20
N LEU A 58 -5.67 -3.63 -21.13
CA LEU A 58 -6.42 -4.36 -20.11
C LEU A 58 -5.88 -4.06 -18.70
N GLU A 59 -4.56 -3.93 -18.56
CA GLU A 59 -3.92 -3.48 -17.33
C GLU A 59 -4.37 -2.08 -16.92
N GLN A 60 -4.32 -1.12 -17.83
CA GLN A 60 -4.77 0.25 -17.54
C GLN A 60 -6.25 0.30 -17.12
N LEU A 61 -7.11 -0.53 -17.70
CA LEU A 61 -8.51 -0.64 -17.30
C LEU A 61 -8.67 -1.33 -15.93
N THR A 62 -7.85 -2.34 -15.64
CA THR A 62 -7.79 -3.00 -14.32
C THR A 62 -7.37 -2.01 -13.23
N LEU A 63 -6.31 -1.24 -13.46
CA LEU A 63 -5.83 -0.18 -12.55
C LEU A 63 -6.88 0.90 -12.29
N LYS A 64 -7.74 1.19 -13.28
CA LYS A 64 -8.85 2.13 -13.14
C LYS A 64 -10.10 1.52 -12.48
N GLY A 65 -10.04 0.23 -12.11
CA GLY A 65 -11.12 -0.50 -11.45
C GLY A 65 -12.25 -0.93 -12.39
N PHE A 66 -12.02 -0.92 -13.70
CA PHE A 66 -13.01 -1.32 -14.69
C PHE A 66 -12.99 -2.82 -15.00
N LEU A 67 -11.82 -3.43 -14.87
CA LEU A 67 -11.61 -4.87 -15.04
C LEU A 67 -11.06 -5.48 -13.75
N VAL A 68 -11.23 -6.78 -13.63
CA VAL A 68 -10.58 -7.64 -12.64
C VAL A 68 -9.78 -8.71 -13.37
N ARG A 69 -8.64 -9.10 -12.79
CA ARG A 69 -7.91 -10.26 -13.26
C ARG A 69 -8.55 -11.54 -12.78
N LEU A 70 -8.66 -12.48 -13.69
CA LEU A 70 -9.04 -13.85 -13.35
C LEU A 70 -7.75 -14.65 -13.16
N LYS A 71 -7.64 -15.27 -11.99
CA LYS A 71 -6.62 -16.29 -11.73
C LYS A 71 -6.84 -17.42 -12.75
N GLU A 72 -5.89 -17.62 -13.64
CA GLU A 72 -5.72 -18.94 -14.23
C GLU A 72 -5.02 -19.76 -13.14
N THR A 73 -5.71 -20.76 -12.59
CA THR A 73 -5.01 -21.95 -12.15
C THR A 73 -4.11 -22.36 -13.30
N THR A 74 -2.82 -22.54 -13.04
CA THR A 74 -1.86 -23.05 -14.01
C THR A 74 -2.29 -24.47 -14.43
N GLU A 75 -3.26 -24.57 -15.33
CA GLU A 75 -3.57 -25.76 -16.12
C GLU A 75 -2.73 -25.77 -17.42
N GLY A 76 -1.98 -24.71 -17.69
CA GLY A 76 -0.95 -24.70 -18.73
C GLY A 76 0.33 -25.34 -18.20
N GLY A 77 0.75 -26.44 -18.83
CA GLY A 77 1.92 -27.26 -18.47
C GLY A 77 3.30 -26.60 -18.62
N GLY A 78 3.46 -25.37 -18.11
CA GLY A 78 4.76 -24.77 -17.85
C GLY A 78 5.35 -25.30 -16.54
N GLU A 79 6.66 -25.50 -16.51
CA GLU A 79 7.34 -25.96 -15.30
C GLU A 79 7.26 -24.90 -14.20
N LEU A 80 6.75 -25.27 -13.02
CA LEU A 80 6.70 -24.39 -11.86
C LEU A 80 8.13 -24.01 -11.41
N PRO A 81 8.41 -22.73 -11.14
CA PRO A 81 9.75 -22.29 -10.76
C PRO A 81 10.12 -22.80 -9.36
N THR A 82 11.41 -23.09 -9.13
CA THR A 82 11.91 -23.30 -7.77
C THR A 82 11.92 -21.97 -7.01
N ILE A 83 11.47 -21.99 -5.76
CA ILE A 83 11.33 -20.82 -4.88
C ILE A 83 12.16 -21.05 -3.62
N SER A 84 13.00 -20.08 -3.27
CA SER A 84 13.73 -20.08 -1.99
C SER A 84 13.03 -19.18 -0.98
N VAL A 85 12.43 -19.79 0.03
CA VAL A 85 11.81 -19.10 1.17
C VAL A 85 12.92 -18.73 2.16
N VAL A 86 13.11 -17.45 2.41
CA VAL A 86 14.18 -16.93 3.28
C VAL A 86 13.56 -16.31 4.54
N ILE A 87 13.92 -16.87 5.69
CA ILE A 87 13.33 -16.53 7.00
C ILE A 87 14.44 -16.07 7.95
N PRO A 88 14.57 -14.77 8.26
CA PRO A 88 15.47 -14.30 9.30
C PRO A 88 14.90 -14.63 10.69
N VAL A 89 15.73 -15.10 11.62
CA VAL A 89 15.32 -15.41 13.00
C VAL A 89 16.35 -14.94 14.02
N LEU A 90 15.85 -14.50 15.19
CA LEU A 90 16.65 -14.19 16.37
C LEU A 90 15.81 -14.40 17.63
N ASP A 91 16.15 -15.41 18.45
CA ASP A 91 15.50 -15.72 19.73
C ASP A 91 13.96 -15.88 19.61
N ARG A 92 13.45 -16.66 18.64
CA ARG A 92 12.01 -16.83 18.34
C ARG A 92 11.63 -18.26 17.92
N ALA A 93 12.04 -19.26 18.69
CA ALA A 93 11.82 -20.67 18.36
C ALA A 93 10.34 -21.02 18.13
N ASP A 94 9.43 -20.51 18.97
CA ASP A 94 8.00 -20.84 18.91
C ASP A 94 7.30 -20.18 17.72
N GLU A 95 7.59 -18.91 17.46
CA GLU A 95 7.10 -18.21 16.27
C GLU A 95 7.62 -18.88 14.99
N LEU A 96 8.92 -19.21 14.96
CA LEU A 96 9.53 -19.89 13.82
C LEU A 96 8.87 -21.25 13.55
N ALA A 97 8.58 -22.03 14.59
CA ALA A 97 7.87 -23.31 14.44
C ALA A 97 6.50 -23.10 13.75
N ARG A 98 5.71 -22.11 14.19
CA ARG A 98 4.43 -21.76 13.55
C ARG A 98 4.60 -21.30 12.10
N CYS A 99 5.64 -20.49 11.83
CA CYS A 99 5.97 -20.05 10.48
C CYS A 99 6.27 -21.24 9.56
N LEU A 100 7.15 -22.14 9.98
CA LEU A 100 7.55 -23.33 9.21
C LEU A 100 6.39 -24.31 9.00
N GLU A 101 5.57 -24.54 10.02
CA GLU A 101 4.34 -25.36 9.90
C GLU A 101 3.39 -24.78 8.85
N SER A 102 3.20 -23.45 8.84
CA SER A 102 2.35 -22.80 7.83
C SER A 102 2.91 -22.93 6.42
N ILE A 103 4.25 -22.88 6.25
CA ILE A 103 4.91 -23.07 4.96
C ILE A 103 4.76 -24.51 4.48
N ALA A 104 4.79 -25.50 5.38
CA ALA A 104 4.59 -26.91 5.05
C ALA A 104 3.17 -27.21 4.51
N GLY A 105 2.21 -26.33 4.81
CA GLY A 105 0.83 -26.36 4.33
C GLY A 105 0.54 -25.50 3.09
N VAL A 106 1.54 -24.84 2.51
CA VAL A 106 1.39 -24.08 1.26
C VAL A 106 1.10 -25.02 0.10
N GLU A 107 0.14 -24.65 -0.74
CA GLU A 107 -0.28 -25.37 -1.94
C GLU A 107 0.74 -25.19 -3.08
N TYR A 108 1.91 -25.81 -2.94
CA TYR A 108 2.98 -25.79 -3.93
C TYR A 108 3.83 -27.07 -3.84
N PRO A 109 4.39 -27.61 -4.95
CA PRO A 109 5.19 -28.83 -4.89
C PRO A 109 6.39 -28.67 -3.96
N ARG A 110 6.54 -29.57 -2.98
CA ARG A 110 7.55 -29.45 -1.91
C ARG A 110 8.97 -29.47 -2.46
N GLU A 111 9.22 -30.26 -3.49
CA GLU A 111 10.50 -30.35 -4.21
C GLU A 111 10.87 -29.07 -4.97
N LYS A 112 9.92 -28.14 -5.14
CA LYS A 112 10.14 -26.82 -5.72
C LYS A 112 10.25 -25.71 -4.66
N ILE A 113 10.21 -26.04 -3.36
CA ILE A 113 10.43 -25.11 -2.26
C ILE A 113 11.75 -25.43 -1.57
N GLU A 114 12.63 -24.45 -1.53
CA GLU A 114 13.83 -24.45 -0.69
C GLU A 114 13.56 -23.56 0.52
N ILE A 115 13.73 -24.07 1.75
CA ILE A 115 13.54 -23.27 2.97
C ILE A 115 14.91 -22.95 3.57
N ILE A 116 15.20 -21.66 3.74
CA ILE A 116 16.45 -21.15 4.27
C ILE A 116 16.14 -20.29 5.50
N VAL A 117 16.51 -20.80 6.67
CA VAL A 117 16.41 -20.06 7.93
C VAL A 117 17.76 -19.44 8.23
N VAL A 118 17.80 -18.12 8.36
CA VAL A 118 19.02 -17.38 8.66
C VAL A 118 19.00 -16.95 10.12
N ASP A 119 19.83 -17.61 10.91
CA ASP A 119 19.96 -17.36 12.35
C ASP A 119 20.94 -16.21 12.61
N ASP A 120 20.42 -15.13 13.20
CA ASP A 120 21.18 -13.92 13.53
C ASP A 120 21.81 -13.96 14.93
N GLY A 121 22.17 -15.17 15.38
CA GLY A 121 22.85 -15.42 16.65
C GLY A 121 21.88 -15.69 17.81
N SER A 122 20.87 -16.54 17.56
CA SER A 122 19.92 -16.98 18.58
C SER A 122 20.60 -17.76 19.70
N ARG A 123 20.06 -17.61 20.91
CA ARG A 123 20.46 -18.31 22.13
C ARG A 123 19.43 -19.36 22.55
N ASP A 124 18.26 -19.33 21.94
CA ASP A 124 17.21 -20.33 22.13
C ASP A 124 17.35 -21.47 21.13
N ARG A 125 16.30 -22.30 21.01
CA ARG A 125 16.28 -23.48 20.14
C ARG A 125 15.90 -23.16 18.68
N SER A 126 15.93 -21.91 18.23
CA SER A 126 15.51 -21.51 16.87
C SER A 126 16.20 -22.33 15.76
N ALA A 127 17.52 -22.52 15.88
CA ALA A 127 18.28 -23.31 14.91
C ALA A 127 17.96 -24.82 14.96
N GLU A 128 17.58 -25.35 16.12
CA GLU A 128 17.13 -26.75 16.24
C GLU A 128 15.77 -26.93 15.57
N VAL A 129 14.81 -26.06 15.91
CA VAL A 129 13.47 -26.04 15.31
C VAL A 129 13.56 -25.98 13.78
N ALA A 130 14.39 -25.08 13.23
CA ALA A 130 14.56 -24.99 11.78
C ALA A 130 15.00 -26.32 11.14
N ARG A 131 15.93 -27.04 11.77
CA ARG A 131 16.41 -28.34 11.27
C ARG A 131 15.36 -29.43 11.37
N GLU A 132 14.52 -29.42 12.40
CA GLU A 132 13.41 -30.38 12.57
C GLU A 132 12.41 -30.30 11.39
N TYR A 133 12.22 -29.11 10.81
CA TYR A 133 11.40 -28.91 9.60
C TYR A 133 12.18 -29.09 8.29
N GLY A 134 13.43 -29.55 8.34
CA GLY A 134 14.27 -29.78 7.16
C GLY A 134 14.77 -28.50 6.46
N ALA A 135 14.75 -27.35 7.13
CA ALA A 135 15.27 -26.11 6.57
C ALA A 135 16.81 -26.10 6.57
N LEU A 136 17.39 -25.42 5.57
CA LEU A 136 18.79 -25.06 5.57
C LEU A 136 19.01 -23.94 6.59
N VAL A 137 19.77 -24.21 7.65
CA VAL A 137 20.13 -23.21 8.66
C VAL A 137 21.45 -22.55 8.31
N VAL A 138 21.42 -21.23 8.16
CA VAL A 138 22.59 -20.41 7.80
C VAL A 138 22.83 -19.38 8.89
N SER A 139 24.07 -19.18 9.32
CA SER A 139 24.39 -18.06 10.21
C SER A 139 24.37 -16.75 9.42
N SER A 140 23.82 -15.67 10.01
CA SER A 140 23.95 -14.33 9.45
C SER A 140 25.39 -13.83 9.35
N GLY A 141 26.38 -14.56 9.90
CA GLY A 141 27.78 -14.17 9.97
C GLY A 141 28.11 -13.31 11.19
N GLY A 142 27.25 -13.30 12.22
CA GLY A 142 27.45 -12.59 13.47
C GLY A 142 26.24 -12.69 14.39
N VAL A 143 26.22 -11.86 15.44
CA VAL A 143 25.08 -11.73 16.36
C VAL A 143 24.43 -10.37 16.13
N ARG A 144 23.11 -10.34 15.95
CA ARG A 144 22.30 -9.11 15.83
C ARG A 144 22.76 -8.20 14.67
N ARG A 145 23.10 -8.78 13.51
CA ARG A 145 23.37 -8.00 12.29
C ARG A 145 22.12 -7.40 11.66
N GLY A 146 20.94 -7.88 12.08
CA GLY A 146 19.65 -7.37 11.66
C GLY A 146 19.07 -8.08 10.44
N PRO A 147 17.76 -7.89 10.19
CA PRO A 147 17.02 -8.66 9.21
C PRO A 147 17.48 -8.42 7.76
N ALA A 148 17.95 -7.21 7.43
CA ALA A 148 18.50 -6.90 6.10
C ALA A 148 19.72 -7.78 5.77
N ALA A 149 20.69 -7.87 6.69
CA ALA A 149 21.88 -8.70 6.53
C ALA A 149 21.53 -10.19 6.48
N ALA A 150 20.64 -10.64 7.36
CA ALA A 150 20.17 -12.02 7.37
C ALA A 150 19.49 -12.40 6.04
N ARG A 151 18.58 -11.56 5.52
CA ARG A 151 17.93 -11.81 4.22
C ARG A 151 18.92 -11.83 3.05
N ASN A 152 19.94 -10.97 3.06
CA ASN A 152 21.00 -11.01 2.04
C ASN A 152 21.80 -12.31 2.08
N VAL A 153 22.18 -12.78 3.26
CA VAL A 153 22.89 -14.05 3.43
C VAL A 153 22.03 -15.21 2.92
N GLY A 154 20.74 -15.25 3.28
CA GLY A 154 19.82 -16.27 2.79
C GLY A 154 19.65 -16.22 1.26
N ALA A 155 19.51 -15.03 0.69
CA ALA A 155 19.44 -14.83 -0.76
C ALA A 155 20.71 -15.27 -1.51
N ALA A 156 21.87 -15.16 -0.87
CA ALA A 156 23.13 -15.64 -1.43
C ALA A 156 23.21 -17.17 -1.47
N GLN A 157 22.61 -17.86 -0.49
CA GLN A 157 22.54 -19.32 -0.43
C GLN A 157 21.43 -19.91 -1.31
N ALA A 158 20.39 -19.12 -1.60
CA ALA A 158 19.25 -19.53 -2.39
C ALA A 158 19.61 -20.01 -3.81
N GLY A 159 19.04 -21.16 -4.21
CA GLY A 159 19.10 -21.71 -5.56
C GLY A 159 17.86 -21.44 -6.43
N GLY A 160 16.76 -21.00 -5.83
CA GLY A 160 15.49 -20.73 -6.50
C GLY A 160 15.55 -19.57 -7.49
N ALA A 161 14.72 -19.63 -8.54
CA ALA A 161 14.56 -18.53 -9.49
C ALA A 161 13.92 -17.29 -8.85
N LEU A 162 13.07 -17.53 -7.84
CA LEU A 162 12.42 -16.52 -7.02
C LEU A 162 12.84 -16.67 -5.56
N LEU A 163 13.01 -15.53 -4.90
CA LEU A 163 13.14 -15.45 -3.44
C LEU A 163 11.78 -15.07 -2.86
N ALA A 164 11.35 -15.75 -1.80
CA ALA A 164 10.18 -15.40 -1.01
C ALA A 164 10.62 -15.04 0.40
N PHE A 165 10.52 -13.77 0.77
CA PHE A 165 10.82 -13.30 2.11
C PHE A 165 9.57 -13.34 2.98
N ILE A 166 9.72 -13.91 4.18
CA ILE A 166 8.71 -13.97 5.24
C ILE A 166 9.43 -13.89 6.58
N ASP A 167 8.82 -13.22 7.56
CA ASP A 167 9.42 -13.06 8.89
C ASP A 167 9.10 -14.27 9.78
N SER A 168 9.95 -14.58 10.75
CA SER A 168 9.74 -15.72 11.65
C SER A 168 8.48 -15.61 12.50
N ASP A 169 7.90 -14.42 12.65
CA ASP A 169 6.63 -14.12 13.34
C ASP A 169 5.45 -13.95 12.39
N CYS A 170 5.56 -14.54 11.20
CA CYS A 170 4.51 -14.62 10.20
C CYS A 170 4.05 -16.05 9.93
N SER A 171 2.79 -16.22 9.52
CA SER A 171 2.24 -17.48 9.02
C SER A 171 1.65 -17.31 7.62
N ALA A 172 2.06 -18.15 6.68
CA ALA A 172 1.57 -18.15 5.32
C ALA A 172 0.21 -18.85 5.20
N SER A 173 -0.68 -18.33 4.35
CA SER A 173 -1.89 -19.04 3.95
C SER A 173 -1.57 -20.17 2.96
N PRO A 174 -2.43 -21.20 2.82
CA PRO A 174 -2.22 -22.28 1.86
C PRO A 174 -2.01 -21.77 0.41
N GLY A 175 -2.79 -20.76 0.00
CA GLY A 175 -2.66 -20.14 -1.32
C GLY A 175 -1.50 -19.15 -1.47
N TRP A 176 -0.63 -18.96 -0.48
CA TRP A 176 0.35 -17.86 -0.45
C TRP A 176 1.16 -17.71 -1.76
N LEU A 177 1.87 -18.76 -2.17
CA LEU A 177 2.70 -18.71 -3.38
C LEU A 177 1.84 -18.79 -4.65
N ALA A 178 0.88 -19.71 -4.70
CA ALA A 178 0.01 -19.92 -5.87
C ALA A 178 -0.75 -18.66 -6.30
N GLU A 179 -1.09 -17.78 -5.36
CA GLU A 179 -1.81 -16.54 -5.63
C GLU A 179 -0.92 -15.39 -6.11
N LEU A 180 0.38 -15.40 -5.80
CA LEU A 180 1.31 -14.32 -6.15
C LEU A 180 2.14 -14.64 -7.40
N LEU A 181 2.47 -15.92 -7.62
CA LEU A 181 3.31 -16.38 -8.72
C LEU A 181 2.83 -16.01 -10.13
N PRO A 182 1.52 -16.00 -10.46
CA PRO A 182 1.06 -15.74 -11.82
C PRO A 182 1.54 -14.40 -12.40
N LEU A 183 1.83 -13.39 -11.57
CA LEU A 183 2.35 -12.11 -12.02
C LEU A 183 3.79 -12.19 -12.58
N PHE A 184 4.58 -13.19 -12.20
CA PHE A 184 5.92 -13.41 -12.75
C PHE A 184 5.90 -13.98 -14.17
N SER A 185 4.72 -14.20 -14.77
CA SER A 185 4.63 -14.42 -16.22
C SER A 185 4.99 -13.17 -17.02
N ASP A 186 4.85 -11.96 -16.45
CA ASP A 186 5.38 -10.73 -17.04
C ASP A 186 6.88 -10.60 -16.69
N PRO A 187 7.79 -10.59 -17.68
CA PRO A 187 9.23 -10.46 -17.44
C PRO A 187 9.62 -9.11 -16.82
N ARG A 188 8.77 -8.07 -16.91
CA ARG A 188 9.02 -6.75 -16.33
C ARG A 188 8.75 -6.70 -14.83
N VAL A 189 7.98 -7.65 -14.28
CA VAL A 189 7.69 -7.72 -12.85
C VAL A 189 8.90 -8.27 -12.11
N ALA A 190 9.52 -7.43 -11.29
CA ALA A 190 10.64 -7.81 -10.44
C ALA A 190 10.19 -8.36 -9.10
N ALA A 191 9.15 -7.76 -8.50
CA ALA A 191 8.69 -8.13 -7.17
C ALA A 191 7.17 -8.07 -7.02
N VAL A 192 6.64 -8.97 -6.20
CA VAL A 192 5.22 -9.07 -5.88
C VAL A 192 5.07 -9.18 -4.36
N GLY A 193 4.28 -8.30 -3.76
CA GLY A 193 3.90 -8.39 -2.35
C GLY A 193 2.46 -8.83 -2.19
N GLY A 194 2.19 -9.62 -1.16
CA GLY A 194 0.85 -10.09 -0.83
C GLY A 194 0.20 -9.34 0.34
N LEU A 195 -1.03 -9.71 0.64
CA LEU A 195 -1.79 -9.18 1.77
C LEU A 195 -1.11 -9.55 3.10
N VAL A 196 -0.83 -8.56 3.94
CA VAL A 196 -0.42 -8.75 5.32
C VAL A 196 -1.61 -8.41 6.23
N ASP A 197 -1.99 -9.37 7.07
CA ASP A 197 -3.13 -9.28 7.97
C ASP A 197 -2.69 -9.57 9.42
N GLY A 198 -3.49 -9.18 10.41
CA GLY A 198 -3.17 -9.40 11.83
C GLY A 198 -3.41 -10.85 12.25
N MET A 199 -2.45 -11.45 12.95
CA MET A 199 -2.61 -12.80 13.51
C MET A 199 -3.43 -12.80 14.80
N CYS A 200 -3.21 -11.82 15.67
CA CYS A 200 -3.81 -11.75 16.99
C CYS A 200 -4.96 -10.73 17.02
N THR A 201 -5.92 -10.93 17.93
CA THR A 201 -7.04 -10.00 18.17
C THR A 201 -7.38 -9.80 19.66
N GLU A 202 -6.48 -10.24 20.55
CA GLU A 202 -6.76 -10.34 21.99
C GLU A 202 -6.64 -9.00 22.71
N SER A 203 -5.55 -8.27 22.47
CA SER A 203 -5.33 -6.95 23.07
C SER A 203 -6.02 -5.84 22.28
N ALA A 204 -6.13 -4.66 22.90
CA ALA A 204 -6.64 -3.48 22.19
C ALA A 204 -5.73 -3.04 21.04
N VAL A 205 -4.41 -3.25 21.18
CA VAL A 205 -3.44 -2.96 20.11
C VAL A 205 -3.59 -3.96 18.96
N ASP A 206 -3.83 -5.23 19.25
CA ASP A 206 -4.03 -6.25 18.21
C ASP A 206 -5.26 -5.94 17.36
N ARG A 207 -6.39 -5.60 18.01
CA ARG A 207 -7.62 -5.19 17.31
C ARG A 207 -7.47 -3.89 16.52
N TYR A 208 -6.54 -3.03 16.92
CA TYR A 208 -6.16 -1.84 16.17
C TYR A 208 -5.33 -2.20 14.94
N GLU A 209 -4.25 -2.97 15.13
CA GLU A 209 -3.33 -3.41 14.06
C GLU A 209 -4.03 -4.25 13.00
N ALA A 210 -5.02 -5.06 13.38
CA ALA A 210 -5.83 -5.86 12.45
C ALA A 210 -6.49 -5.02 11.34
N VAL A 211 -6.70 -3.71 11.54
CA VAL A 211 -7.29 -2.83 10.53
C VAL A 211 -6.46 -1.60 10.16
N MET A 212 -5.44 -1.26 10.97
CA MET A 212 -4.57 -0.08 10.78
C MET A 212 -3.08 -0.43 10.58
N SER A 213 -2.70 -1.71 10.52
CA SER A 213 -1.31 -2.13 10.32
C SER A 213 -0.65 -1.41 9.14
N SER A 214 0.53 -0.83 9.39
CA SER A 214 1.36 -0.20 8.35
C SER A 214 1.90 -1.18 7.31
N LEU A 215 1.79 -2.48 7.56
CA LEU A 215 2.20 -3.54 6.63
C LEU A 215 1.07 -3.91 5.67
N SER A 216 -0.17 -3.51 5.96
CA SER A 216 -1.32 -3.77 5.09
C SER A 216 -1.48 -2.66 4.04
N LEU A 217 -1.28 -3.01 2.77
CA LEU A 217 -1.41 -2.07 1.65
C LEU A 217 -2.85 -1.90 1.13
N GLY A 218 -3.82 -2.54 1.79
CA GLY A 218 -5.25 -2.40 1.52
C GLY A 218 -5.83 -3.45 0.57
N SER A 219 -7.04 -3.22 0.07
CA SER A 219 -7.81 -4.21 -0.69
C SER A 219 -7.74 -4.06 -2.21
N ARG A 220 -6.88 -3.17 -2.71
CA ARG A 220 -6.74 -2.89 -4.14
C ARG A 220 -5.35 -3.27 -4.61
N GLU A 221 -5.29 -3.88 -5.79
CA GLU A 221 -4.04 -4.08 -6.49
C GLU A 221 -3.35 -2.74 -6.73
N ARG A 222 -2.01 -2.75 -6.69
CA ARG A 222 -1.22 -1.56 -6.99
C ARG A 222 0.06 -1.97 -7.69
N PHE A 223 0.41 -1.23 -8.74
CA PHE A 223 1.62 -1.43 -9.51
C PHE A 223 2.45 -0.15 -9.46
N GLY A 224 3.77 -0.30 -9.50
CA GLY A 224 4.69 0.82 -9.60
C GLY A 224 5.89 0.45 -10.45
N ALA A 225 6.18 1.29 -11.45
CA ALA A 225 7.37 1.22 -12.29
C ALA A 225 7.91 2.65 -12.45
N GLY A 226 9.19 2.87 -12.17
CA GLY A 226 9.78 4.23 -12.14
C GLY A 226 8.96 5.21 -11.28
N GLY A 227 8.85 6.46 -11.73
CA GLY A 227 8.02 7.51 -11.13
C GLY A 227 8.56 8.10 -9.82
N ASP A 228 7.92 9.17 -9.33
CA ASP A 228 8.35 9.87 -8.09
C ASP A 228 7.48 9.55 -6.85
N ASP A 229 6.49 8.66 -6.97
CA ASP A 229 5.66 8.28 -5.82
C ASP A 229 6.38 7.31 -4.84
N THR A 230 5.80 7.15 -3.66
CA THR A 230 6.35 6.40 -2.52
C THR A 230 5.80 4.97 -2.35
N PHE A 231 5.21 4.35 -3.39
CA PHE A 231 4.76 2.96 -3.32
C PHE A 231 5.92 1.99 -3.06
N TYR A 232 5.71 1.03 -2.15
CA TYR A 232 6.68 0.01 -1.74
C TYR A 232 5.94 -1.30 -1.38
N LEU A 233 6.69 -2.37 -1.14
CA LEU A 233 6.20 -3.69 -0.71
C LEU A 233 6.91 -4.11 0.60
N PRO A 234 6.17 -4.54 1.64
CA PRO A 234 6.76 -5.02 2.89
C PRO A 234 7.53 -6.34 2.72
N SER A 235 8.72 -6.44 3.32
CA SER A 235 9.56 -7.64 3.20
C SER A 235 9.01 -8.90 3.90
N CYS A 236 8.04 -8.77 4.82
CA CYS A 236 7.42 -9.90 5.49
C CYS A 236 6.45 -10.71 4.60
N ASN A 237 6.15 -10.21 3.41
CA ASN A 237 5.39 -10.92 2.37
C ASN A 237 5.82 -10.41 1.00
N LEU A 238 7.03 -10.78 0.59
CA LEU A 238 7.68 -10.27 -0.64
C LEU A 238 8.28 -11.41 -1.46
N LEU A 239 7.76 -11.61 -2.67
CA LEU A 239 8.40 -12.43 -3.68
C LEU A 239 9.20 -11.53 -4.63
N VAL A 240 10.40 -11.93 -5.00
CA VAL A 240 11.27 -11.16 -5.91
C VAL A 240 12.08 -12.09 -6.81
N ARG A 241 12.31 -11.70 -8.07
CA ARG A 241 13.25 -12.42 -8.94
C ARG A 241 14.64 -12.37 -8.34
N ARG A 242 15.25 -13.54 -8.11
CA ARG A 242 16.58 -13.64 -7.49
C ARG A 242 17.62 -12.84 -8.24
N THR A 243 17.65 -12.96 -9.57
CA THR A 243 18.61 -12.25 -10.43
C THR A 243 18.49 -10.74 -10.31
N LEU A 244 17.27 -10.20 -10.20
CA LEU A 244 17.04 -8.75 -10.09
C LEU A 244 17.32 -8.25 -8.68
N PHE A 245 16.96 -9.02 -7.65
CA PHE A 245 17.32 -8.74 -6.26
C PHE A 245 18.85 -8.60 -6.10
N LEU A 246 19.61 -9.57 -6.63
CA LEU A 246 21.07 -9.54 -6.62
C LEU A 246 21.61 -8.40 -7.49
N GLY A 247 21.00 -8.16 -8.66
CA GLY A 247 21.40 -7.12 -9.59
C GLY A 247 21.31 -5.69 -9.03
N VAL A 248 20.38 -5.43 -8.11
CA VAL A 248 20.30 -4.15 -7.38
C VAL A 248 21.12 -4.12 -6.09
N GLY A 249 21.84 -5.19 -5.76
CA GLY A 249 22.70 -5.30 -4.56
C GLY A 249 21.97 -5.74 -3.28
N GLY A 250 20.80 -6.36 -3.39
CA GLY A 250 20.03 -6.86 -2.25
C GLY A 250 19.52 -5.76 -1.31
N PHE A 251 19.27 -6.10 -0.03
CA PHE A 251 18.90 -5.14 1.00
C PHE A 251 20.12 -4.33 1.46
N ARG A 252 19.89 -3.06 1.83
CA ARG A 252 20.94 -2.22 2.41
C ARG A 252 21.12 -2.54 3.90
N GLU A 253 22.15 -3.30 4.24
CA GLU A 253 22.36 -3.83 5.60
C GLU A 253 22.51 -2.76 6.69
N GLN A 254 22.94 -1.54 6.33
CA GLN A 254 23.08 -0.45 7.29
C GLN A 254 21.70 0.10 7.73
N MET A 255 20.63 -0.19 6.98
CA MET A 255 19.27 0.19 7.32
C MET A 255 18.61 -0.87 8.18
N HIS A 256 18.23 -0.47 9.40
CA HIS A 256 17.52 -1.33 10.34
C HIS A 256 15.99 -1.25 10.16
N VAL A 257 15.52 -0.22 9.47
CA VAL A 257 14.12 0.08 9.16
C VAL A 257 14.04 0.75 7.80
N GLY A 258 13.02 0.39 7.01
CA GLY A 258 12.80 0.93 5.67
C GLY A 258 13.73 0.34 4.61
N GLU A 259 14.40 -0.78 4.89
CA GLU A 259 15.23 -1.50 3.93
C GLU A 259 14.41 -2.07 2.76
N ASP A 260 13.15 -2.41 3.02
CA ASP A 260 12.16 -2.87 2.05
C ASP A 260 11.70 -1.73 1.12
N VAL A 261 11.48 -0.55 1.68
CA VAL A 261 11.23 0.69 0.93
C VAL A 261 12.40 1.01 0.01
N ASP A 262 13.63 1.01 0.54
CA ASP A 262 14.85 1.26 -0.26
C ASP A 262 15.02 0.23 -1.39
N LEU A 263 14.86 -1.06 -1.10
CA LEU A 263 14.97 -2.13 -2.10
C LEU A 263 13.93 -1.96 -3.23
N THR A 264 12.67 -1.78 -2.87
CA THR A 264 11.58 -1.72 -3.84
C THR A 264 11.65 -0.46 -4.70
N TRP A 265 12.14 0.66 -4.14
CA TRP A 265 12.44 1.86 -4.93
C TRP A 265 13.62 1.67 -5.86
N ARG A 266 14.73 1.05 -5.41
CA ARG A 266 15.85 0.71 -6.31
C ARG A 266 15.44 -0.20 -7.47
N LEU A 267 14.57 -1.17 -7.22
CA LEU A 267 14.01 -2.01 -8.30
C LEU A 267 13.22 -1.16 -9.31
N ARG A 268 12.38 -0.23 -8.84
CA ARG A 268 11.63 0.69 -9.71
C ARG A 268 12.54 1.64 -10.48
N ASP A 269 13.58 2.17 -9.85
CA ASP A 269 14.54 3.09 -10.45
C ASP A 269 15.43 2.40 -11.49
N ALA A 270 15.64 1.09 -11.34
CA ALA A 270 16.24 0.24 -12.36
C ALA A 270 15.28 -0.12 -13.52
N GLY A 271 14.07 0.46 -13.55
CA GLY A 271 13.09 0.29 -14.63
C GLY A 271 12.14 -0.91 -14.48
N TRP A 272 12.19 -1.60 -13.34
CA TRP A 272 11.33 -2.76 -13.11
C TRP A 272 9.99 -2.40 -12.47
N THR A 273 9.02 -3.31 -12.62
CA THR A 273 7.71 -3.20 -12.00
C THR A 273 7.69 -3.94 -10.67
N ILE A 274 7.16 -3.29 -9.64
CA ILE A 274 6.72 -3.94 -8.40
C ILE A 274 5.19 -3.95 -8.36
N ALA A 275 4.61 -5.01 -7.80
CA ALA A 275 3.17 -5.20 -7.73
C ALA A 275 2.72 -5.63 -6.33
N TYR A 276 1.59 -5.11 -5.88
CA TYR A 276 0.87 -5.57 -4.70
C TYR A 276 -0.41 -6.25 -5.13
N LEU A 277 -0.66 -7.45 -4.61
CA LEU A 277 -1.93 -8.15 -4.73
C LEU A 277 -2.58 -8.25 -3.34
N PRO A 278 -3.89 -7.93 -3.21
CA PRO A 278 -4.65 -8.15 -1.97
C PRO A 278 -5.03 -9.64 -1.80
N SER A 279 -4.09 -10.53 -2.09
CA SER A 279 -4.14 -11.99 -2.01
C SER A 279 -2.76 -12.51 -1.56
N GLY A 280 -2.55 -13.81 -1.53
CA GLY A 280 -1.32 -14.42 -1.03
C GLY A 280 -1.10 -14.03 0.43
N ARG A 281 -2.08 -14.32 1.28
CA ARG A 281 -2.15 -13.77 2.64
C ARG A 281 -1.02 -14.33 3.51
N VAL A 282 -0.43 -13.43 4.29
CA VAL A 282 0.42 -13.74 5.45
C VAL A 282 -0.19 -13.10 6.69
N LEU A 283 -0.33 -13.88 7.77
CA LEU A 283 -0.73 -13.40 9.08
C LEU A 283 0.53 -13.00 9.86
N HIS A 284 0.59 -11.76 10.32
CA HIS A 284 1.72 -11.22 11.06
C HIS A 284 1.36 -11.11 12.54
N GLU A 285 2.22 -11.63 13.42
CA GLU A 285 2.06 -11.48 14.86
C GLU A 285 2.54 -10.09 15.30
N HIS A 286 1.59 -9.20 15.56
CA HIS A 286 1.89 -7.84 15.99
C HIS A 286 2.32 -7.78 17.45
N ARG A 287 2.94 -6.66 17.80
CA ARG A 287 3.28 -6.34 19.18
C ARG A 287 2.00 -5.98 19.96
N SER A 288 1.67 -6.75 20.99
CA SER A 288 0.42 -6.60 21.76
C SER A 288 0.44 -5.51 22.83
N THR A 289 1.60 -4.95 23.18
CA THR A 289 1.70 -3.90 24.22
C THR A 289 1.88 -2.50 23.61
N VAL A 290 1.23 -1.50 24.22
CA VAL A 290 1.31 -0.10 23.77
C VAL A 290 2.76 0.40 23.67
N ARG A 291 3.62 0.05 24.64
CA ARG A 291 5.02 0.46 24.64
C ARG A 291 5.80 -0.09 23.44
N SER A 292 5.67 -1.38 23.18
CA SER A 292 6.40 -2.03 22.08
C SER A 292 5.84 -1.61 20.71
N PHE A 293 4.53 -1.40 20.60
CA PHE A 293 3.87 -0.79 19.46
C PHE A 293 4.41 0.63 19.16
N MET A 294 4.40 1.52 20.15
CA MET A 294 4.89 2.89 19.99
C MET A 294 6.37 2.93 19.64
N SER A 295 7.21 2.11 20.28
CA SER A 295 8.63 1.98 19.94
C SER A 295 8.81 1.63 18.47
N ARG A 296 8.05 0.64 17.98
CA ARG A 296 8.11 0.22 16.56
C ARG A 296 7.67 1.33 15.61
N ARG A 297 6.61 2.07 15.95
CA ARG A 297 6.13 3.21 15.14
C ARG A 297 7.14 4.35 15.10
N PHE A 298 7.77 4.64 16.23
CA PHE A 298 8.89 5.58 16.29
C PHE A 298 10.04 5.13 15.38
N ASP A 299 10.49 3.89 15.51
CA ASP A 299 11.58 3.34 14.69
C ASP A 299 11.27 3.47 13.20
N TYR A 300 10.06 3.08 12.76
CA TYR A 300 9.63 3.26 11.37
C TYR A 300 9.69 4.71 10.92
N GLY A 301 9.27 5.65 11.77
CA GLY A 301 9.38 7.08 11.48
C GLY A 301 10.82 7.53 11.23
N THR A 302 11.81 6.99 11.96
CA THR A 302 13.21 7.38 11.80
C THR A 302 13.80 7.10 10.42
N SER A 303 13.20 6.17 9.66
CA SER A 303 13.66 5.81 8.31
C SER A 303 13.44 6.91 7.27
N GLU A 304 12.43 7.77 7.45
CA GLU A 304 12.00 8.78 6.47
C GLU A 304 13.12 9.75 6.07
N GLY A 305 13.90 10.22 7.05
CA GLY A 305 15.02 11.13 6.80
C GLY A 305 16.14 10.48 5.97
N THR A 306 16.40 9.20 6.19
CA THR A 306 17.41 8.43 5.44
C THR A 306 16.91 8.12 4.04
N LEU A 307 15.66 7.64 3.93
CA LEU A 307 15.02 7.32 2.65
C LEU A 307 14.98 8.52 1.72
N GLN A 308 14.62 9.70 2.22
CA GLN A 308 14.58 10.92 1.42
C GLN A 308 15.96 11.34 0.90
N LYS A 309 17.04 11.04 1.63
CA LYS A 309 18.41 11.33 1.17
C LYS A 309 18.87 10.37 0.09
N LEU A 310 18.57 9.08 0.27
CA LEU A 310 18.93 8.03 -0.68
C LEU A 310 18.12 8.15 -1.97
N HIS A 311 16.87 8.62 -1.85
CA HIS A 311 15.91 8.71 -2.94
C HIS A 311 15.28 10.11 -3.00
N PRO A 312 16.05 11.15 -3.38
CA PRO A 312 15.61 12.54 -3.33
C PRO A 312 14.45 12.86 -4.27
N ASP A 313 14.29 12.07 -5.33
CA ASP A 313 13.20 12.23 -6.28
C ASP A 313 11.89 11.66 -5.77
N ARG A 314 11.89 10.79 -4.75
CA ARG A 314 10.66 10.25 -4.14
C ARG A 314 9.97 11.34 -3.34
N ARG A 315 8.70 11.60 -3.67
CA ARG A 315 7.92 12.72 -3.14
C ARG A 315 6.55 12.28 -2.65
N LYS A 316 6.15 12.86 -1.52
CA LYS A 316 4.78 12.77 -1.01
C LYS A 316 3.89 13.65 -1.88
N ARG A 317 2.90 13.05 -2.54
CA ARG A 317 1.98 13.74 -3.44
C ARG A 317 0.66 14.04 -2.75
N PHE A 318 0.19 15.27 -2.88
CA PHE A 318 -1.14 15.68 -2.43
C PHE A 318 -1.90 16.29 -3.61
N VAL A 319 -3.03 15.68 -3.98
CA VAL A 319 -3.85 16.18 -5.10
C VAL A 319 -4.85 17.19 -4.57
N LEU A 320 -4.75 18.44 -5.04
CA LEU A 320 -5.62 19.55 -4.68
C LEU A 320 -6.31 20.09 -5.93
N PRO A 321 -7.53 19.61 -6.26
CA PRO A 321 -8.29 20.15 -7.38
C PRO A 321 -8.66 21.62 -7.11
N PRO A 322 -8.34 22.58 -8.00
CA PRO A 322 -8.45 24.01 -7.69
C PRO A 322 -9.82 24.47 -7.18
N ALA A 323 -10.91 24.03 -7.82
CA ALA A 323 -12.26 24.40 -7.43
C ALA A 323 -12.62 23.86 -6.04
N LEU A 324 -12.35 22.57 -5.77
CA LEU A 324 -12.61 21.97 -4.46
C LEU A 324 -11.70 22.53 -3.37
N GLY A 325 -10.44 22.85 -3.71
CA GLY A 325 -9.50 23.53 -2.83
C GLY A 325 -9.99 24.92 -2.43
N ALA A 326 -10.52 25.70 -3.37
CA ALA A 326 -11.12 27.00 -3.09
C ALA A 326 -12.39 26.89 -2.23
N VAL A 327 -13.26 25.92 -2.50
CA VAL A 327 -14.43 25.63 -1.65
C VAL A 327 -14.00 25.30 -0.22
N LEU A 328 -12.99 24.43 -0.07
CA LEU A 328 -12.46 24.05 1.24
C LEU A 328 -11.83 25.24 1.97
N ALA A 329 -11.04 26.06 1.26
CA ALA A 329 -10.43 27.26 1.84
C ALA A 329 -11.49 28.26 2.34
N LEU A 330 -12.51 28.55 1.54
CA LEU A 330 -13.63 29.41 1.94
C LEU A 330 -14.35 28.86 3.18
N ALA A 331 -14.59 27.54 3.23
CA ALA A 331 -15.20 26.90 4.39
C ALA A 331 -14.32 27.01 5.66
N LEU A 332 -13.00 26.82 5.52
CA LEU A 332 -12.05 26.93 6.63
C LEU A 332 -11.85 28.38 7.11
N CYS A 333 -12.06 29.37 6.24
CA CYS A 333 -11.99 30.79 6.59
C CYS A 333 -13.28 31.32 7.25
N ALA A 334 -14.38 30.57 7.25
CA ALA A 334 -15.66 31.01 7.79
C ALA A 334 -15.62 31.53 9.25
N PRO A 335 -14.82 30.97 10.18
CA PRO A 335 -14.69 31.53 11.53
C PRO A 335 -14.15 32.97 11.56
N PHE A 336 -13.43 33.39 10.52
CA PHE A 336 -12.81 34.73 10.40
C PHE A 336 -13.58 35.66 9.46
N ALA A 337 -14.14 35.11 8.39
CA ALA A 337 -14.84 35.86 7.33
C ALA A 337 -16.37 35.87 7.50
N GLY A 338 -16.90 35.15 8.48
CA GLY A 338 -18.33 35.07 8.79
C GLY A 338 -19.13 34.19 7.83
N PHE A 339 -20.46 34.23 7.99
CA PHE A 339 -21.42 33.37 7.28
C PHE A 339 -21.32 33.46 5.75
N TRP A 340 -20.98 34.63 5.20
CA TRP A 340 -20.88 34.84 3.75
C TRP A 340 -19.79 33.99 3.08
N ALA A 341 -18.75 33.59 3.80
CA ALA A 341 -17.75 32.65 3.28
C ALA A 341 -18.35 31.25 3.02
N LEU A 342 -19.29 30.81 3.86
CA LEU A 342 -20.02 29.55 3.65
C LEU A 342 -20.97 29.64 2.46
N VAL A 343 -21.64 30.78 2.28
CA VAL A 343 -22.49 31.03 1.11
C VAL A 343 -21.65 31.00 -0.17
N ALA A 344 -20.49 31.65 -0.18
CA ALA A 344 -19.57 31.63 -1.31
C ALA A 344 -19.05 30.21 -1.60
N ALA A 345 -18.69 29.44 -0.57
CA ALA A 345 -18.27 28.05 -0.71
C ALA A 345 -19.38 27.18 -1.33
N ALA A 346 -20.62 27.32 -0.87
CA ALA A 346 -21.77 26.59 -1.39
C ALA A 346 -22.09 26.98 -2.84
N ALA A 347 -22.06 28.27 -3.17
CA ALA A 347 -22.25 28.76 -4.53
C ALA A 347 -21.17 28.25 -5.49
N LEU A 348 -19.91 28.25 -5.05
CA LEU A 348 -18.79 27.74 -5.85
C LEU A 348 -18.89 26.22 -6.06
N LEU A 349 -19.30 25.46 -5.04
CA LEU A 349 -19.53 24.02 -5.18
C LEU A 349 -20.67 23.71 -6.16
N ALA A 350 -21.76 24.47 -6.10
CA ALA A 350 -22.88 24.35 -7.03
C ALA A 350 -22.45 24.69 -8.48
N ALA A 351 -21.67 25.75 -8.65
CA ALA A 351 -21.10 26.12 -9.95
C ALA A 351 -20.16 25.04 -10.49
N ASP A 352 -19.25 24.49 -9.67
CA ASP A 352 -18.36 23.39 -10.08
C ASP A 352 -19.15 22.14 -10.48
N ALA A 353 -20.22 21.81 -9.74
CA ALA A 353 -21.13 20.72 -10.09
C ALA A 353 -21.83 20.96 -11.43
N ALA A 354 -22.35 22.16 -11.68
CA ALA A 354 -22.99 22.54 -12.94
C ALA A 354 -22.00 22.47 -14.12
N VAL A 355 -20.79 23.02 -13.96
CA VAL A 355 -19.72 22.98 -14.98
C VAL A 355 -19.27 21.54 -15.25
N TYR A 356 -19.15 20.71 -14.22
CA TYR A 356 -18.80 19.30 -14.40
C TYR A 356 -19.90 18.52 -15.11
N ARG A 357 -21.17 18.74 -14.76
CA ARG A 357 -22.33 18.18 -15.46
C ARG A 357 -22.33 18.59 -16.93
N GLY A 358 -22.13 19.87 -17.23
CA GLY A 358 -22.05 20.36 -18.61
C GLY A 358 -20.91 19.70 -19.40
N ARG A 359 -19.75 19.45 -18.77
CA ARG A 359 -18.64 18.70 -19.38
C ARG A 359 -18.99 17.24 -19.66
N LEU A 360 -19.76 16.58 -18.78
CA LEU A 360 -20.23 15.21 -19.00
C LEU A 360 -21.29 15.15 -20.11
N ALA A 361 -22.23 16.09 -20.13
CA ALA A 361 -23.27 16.18 -21.17
C ALA A 361 -22.66 16.37 -22.57
N ARG A 362 -21.63 17.23 -22.71
CA ARG A 362 -20.86 17.38 -23.97
C ARG A 362 -20.13 16.10 -24.40
N ARG A 363 -19.99 15.13 -23.51
CA ARG A 363 -19.42 13.80 -23.78
C ARG A 363 -20.51 12.73 -23.89
N GLY A 364 -21.77 13.11 -24.07
CA GLY A 364 -22.89 12.18 -24.20
C GLY A 364 -23.35 11.54 -22.89
N VAL A 365 -22.84 11.98 -21.73
CA VAL A 365 -23.20 11.42 -20.43
C VAL A 365 -24.12 12.37 -19.67
N GLU A 366 -25.42 12.05 -19.74
CA GLU A 366 -26.45 12.76 -19.00
C GLU A 366 -26.59 12.19 -17.59
N LEU A 367 -26.20 12.98 -16.60
CA LEU A 367 -26.45 12.69 -15.18
C LEU A 367 -27.35 13.77 -14.58
N SER A 368 -28.15 13.37 -13.59
CA SER A 368 -28.92 14.31 -12.80
C SER A 368 -28.00 15.27 -12.05
N TYR A 369 -28.43 16.53 -11.89
CA TYR A 369 -27.66 17.51 -11.13
C TYR A 369 -27.44 17.06 -9.68
N SER A 370 -28.46 16.45 -9.06
CA SER A 370 -28.35 15.91 -7.69
C SER A 370 -27.29 14.83 -7.58
N GLY A 371 -27.17 13.92 -8.56
CA GLY A 371 -26.13 12.90 -8.60
C GLY A 371 -24.73 13.50 -8.71
N VAL A 372 -24.56 14.53 -9.57
CA VAL A 372 -23.28 15.23 -9.72
C VAL A 372 -22.93 16.03 -8.46
N ALA A 373 -23.89 16.75 -7.88
CA ALA A 373 -23.70 17.53 -6.66
C ALA A 373 -23.31 16.63 -5.47
N ALA A 374 -23.99 15.49 -5.30
CA ALA A 374 -23.63 14.50 -4.28
C ALA A 374 -22.21 13.93 -4.49
N GLY A 375 -21.83 13.65 -5.74
CA GLY A 375 -20.48 13.22 -6.09
C GLY A 375 -19.42 14.28 -5.77
N ARG A 376 -19.71 15.55 -6.03
CA ARG A 376 -18.83 16.69 -5.70
C ARG A 376 -18.70 16.92 -4.21
N LEU A 377 -19.79 16.82 -3.46
CA LEU A 377 -19.76 16.89 -2.00
C LEU A 377 -18.91 15.76 -1.39
N ARG A 378 -19.05 14.54 -1.92
CA ARG A 378 -18.18 13.41 -1.52
C ARG A 378 -16.72 13.67 -1.84
N ALA A 379 -16.41 14.24 -3.01
CA ALA A 379 -15.05 14.61 -3.38
C ALA A 379 -14.46 15.69 -2.46
N LEU A 380 -15.27 16.68 -2.05
CA LEU A 380 -14.88 17.69 -1.05
C LEU A 380 -14.59 17.04 0.31
N GLY A 381 -15.44 16.13 0.78
CA GLY A 381 -15.20 15.35 2.00
C GLY A 381 -13.92 14.51 1.93
N GLY A 382 -13.68 13.86 0.78
CA GLY A 382 -12.44 13.15 0.51
C GLY A 382 -11.22 14.06 0.57
N LEU A 383 -11.28 15.26 -0.02
CA LEU A 383 -10.21 16.24 0.05
C LEU A 383 -9.94 16.70 1.50
N GLY A 384 -10.99 16.97 2.28
CA GLY A 384 -10.88 17.30 3.71
C GLY A 384 -10.21 16.20 4.53
N TYR A 385 -10.61 14.94 4.30
CA TYR A 385 -9.95 13.77 4.89
C TYR A 385 -8.47 13.68 4.49
N TYR A 386 -8.14 13.76 3.19
CA TYR A 386 -6.75 13.67 2.73
C TYR A 386 -5.87 14.79 3.29
N LEU A 387 -6.38 16.04 3.35
CA LEU A 387 -5.66 17.15 3.96
C LEU A 387 -5.40 16.88 5.44
N SER A 388 -6.45 16.47 6.17
CA SER A 388 -6.36 16.15 7.59
C SER A 388 -5.36 15.01 7.83
N TYR A 389 -5.39 13.98 6.98
CA TYR A 389 -4.48 12.84 7.07
C TYR A 389 -3.03 13.28 6.88
N HIS A 390 -2.74 14.16 5.91
CA HIS A 390 -1.39 14.68 5.73
C HIS A 390 -0.91 15.49 6.94
N LEU A 391 -1.78 16.37 7.48
CA LEU A 391 -1.48 17.14 8.70
C LEU A 391 -1.19 16.21 9.89
N VAL A 392 -2.03 15.20 10.10
CA VAL A 392 -1.92 14.26 11.22
C VAL A 392 -0.74 13.30 11.05
N ARG A 393 -0.48 12.80 9.83
CA ARG A 393 0.56 11.80 9.60
C ARG A 393 1.96 12.40 9.65
N TYR A 394 2.14 13.62 9.12
CA TYR A 394 3.47 14.18 8.91
C TYR A 394 3.78 15.38 9.81
N TYR A 395 2.79 16.16 10.23
CA TYR A 395 3.03 17.43 10.94
C TYR A 395 2.51 17.44 12.39
N PHE A 396 1.86 16.36 12.83
CA PHE A 396 1.09 16.37 14.07
C PHE A 396 1.86 16.73 15.33
N PRO A 397 3.07 16.19 15.61
CA PRO A 397 3.83 16.62 16.79
C PRO A 397 4.10 18.13 16.80
N VAL A 398 4.45 18.72 15.65
CA VAL A 398 4.70 20.16 15.52
C VAL A 398 3.40 20.95 15.68
N LEU A 399 2.30 20.49 15.06
CA LEU A 399 0.99 21.11 15.18
C LEU A 399 0.43 21.05 16.60
N CYS A 400 0.76 20.02 17.39
CA CYS A 400 0.38 19.92 18.79
C CYS A 400 1.17 20.86 19.71
N LEU A 401 2.36 21.31 19.29
CA LEU A 401 3.18 22.27 20.05
C LEU A 401 2.81 23.73 19.72
N LEU A 402 2.29 24.00 18.52
CA LEU A 402 1.92 25.35 18.07
C LEU A 402 0.96 26.10 19.02
N PRO A 403 -0.05 25.46 19.65
CA PRO A 403 -0.95 26.10 20.59
C PRO A 403 -0.28 26.66 21.84
N LEU A 404 0.92 26.20 22.20
CA LEU A 404 1.71 26.78 23.29
C LEU A 404 2.13 28.23 23.00
N LEU A 405 2.24 28.58 21.72
CA LEU A 405 2.57 29.94 21.26
C LEU A 405 1.33 30.70 20.77
N LEU A 406 0.40 30.01 20.14
CA LEU A 406 -0.79 30.60 19.52
C LEU A 406 -2.05 29.78 19.89
N PRO A 407 -2.67 30.03 21.06
CA PRO A 407 -3.74 29.18 21.61
C PRO A 407 -4.93 28.96 20.68
N TRP A 408 -5.25 29.95 19.85
CA TRP A 408 -6.35 29.87 18.87
C TRP A 408 -6.11 28.83 17.75
N PHE A 409 -4.86 28.39 17.53
CA PHE A 409 -4.55 27.29 16.60
C PHE A 409 -4.83 25.90 17.17
N ALA A 410 -5.18 25.74 18.46
CA ALA A 410 -5.47 24.43 19.05
C ALA A 410 -6.58 23.65 18.34
N LEU A 411 -7.52 24.37 17.72
CA LEU A 411 -8.64 23.77 17.00
C LEU A 411 -8.20 23.03 15.73
N LEU A 412 -7.10 23.44 15.10
CA LEU A 412 -6.63 22.84 13.84
C LEU A 412 -6.15 21.39 14.00
N PRO A 413 -5.16 21.06 14.86
CA PRO A 413 -4.75 19.68 15.07
C PRO A 413 -5.87 18.82 15.64
N ALA A 414 -6.72 19.38 16.52
CA ALA A 414 -7.86 18.67 17.06
C ALA A 414 -8.89 18.31 15.97
N ALA A 415 -9.28 19.25 15.12
CA ALA A 415 -10.21 19.01 14.02
C ALA A 415 -9.65 18.04 12.98
N ALA A 416 -8.37 18.18 12.62
CA ALA A 416 -7.69 17.27 11.70
C ALA A 416 -7.65 15.84 12.27
N PHE A 417 -7.27 15.69 13.54
CA PHE A 417 -7.26 14.40 14.23
C PHE A 417 -8.65 13.76 14.29
N LEU A 418 -9.67 14.50 14.76
CA LEU A 418 -11.03 13.98 14.88
C LEU A 418 -11.62 13.59 13.52
N THR A 419 -11.30 14.34 12.46
CA THR A 419 -11.68 13.99 11.09
C THR A 419 -11.05 12.68 10.66
N CYS A 420 -9.73 12.53 10.82
CA CYS A 420 -9.03 11.30 10.42
C CYS A 420 -9.50 10.09 11.22
N ALA A 421 -9.42 10.18 12.56
CA ALA A 421 -9.81 9.11 13.45
C ALA A 421 -11.29 8.72 13.26
N GLY A 422 -12.18 9.71 13.09
CA GLY A 422 -13.60 9.46 12.87
C GLY A 422 -13.92 8.80 11.53
N VAL A 423 -13.22 9.19 10.45
CA VAL A 423 -13.36 8.56 9.13
C VAL A 423 -12.77 7.16 9.14
N ASP A 424 -11.55 6.99 9.64
CA ASP A 424 -10.88 5.70 9.71
C ASP A 424 -11.68 4.71 10.58
N TYR A 425 -12.17 5.14 11.74
CA TYR A 425 -13.04 4.30 12.59
C TYR A 425 -14.29 3.82 11.83
N ARG A 426 -14.98 4.72 11.11
CA ARG A 426 -16.20 4.37 10.37
C ARG A 426 -15.95 3.45 9.18
N ILE A 427 -14.83 3.62 8.48
CA ILE A 427 -14.50 2.84 7.28
C ILE A 427 -13.91 1.49 7.67
N ARG A 428 -12.97 1.48 8.62
CA ARG A 428 -12.21 0.30 9.03
C ARG A 428 -12.97 -0.62 9.98
N LYS A 429 -13.96 -0.07 10.71
CA LYS A 429 -14.81 -0.81 11.66
C LYS A 429 -13.98 -1.68 12.63
N PRO A 430 -13.03 -1.07 13.38
CA PRO A 430 -12.22 -1.80 14.34
C PRO A 430 -13.11 -2.43 15.42
N ALA A 431 -12.69 -3.57 15.96
CA ALA A 431 -13.31 -4.17 17.14
C ALA A 431 -12.89 -3.44 18.44
N LEU A 432 -13.07 -2.12 18.47
CA LEU A 432 -12.71 -1.22 19.56
C LEU A 432 -13.81 -0.18 19.76
N SER A 433 -13.91 0.36 20.97
CA SER A 433 -14.74 1.56 21.16
C SER A 433 -14.13 2.76 20.42
N PRO A 434 -14.92 3.78 20.04
CA PRO A 434 -14.39 4.98 19.39
C PRO A 434 -13.27 5.66 20.20
N PHE A 435 -13.40 5.66 21.52
CA PHE A 435 -12.39 6.21 22.44
C PHE A 435 -11.12 5.35 22.47
N GLY A 436 -11.25 4.03 22.56
CA GLY A 436 -10.10 3.12 22.56
C GLY A 436 -9.32 3.17 21.25
N PHE A 437 -10.03 3.23 20.12
CA PHE A 437 -9.42 3.44 18.81
C PHE A 437 -8.71 4.80 18.75
N GLY A 438 -9.39 5.88 19.15
CA GLY A 438 -8.83 7.23 19.13
C GLY A 438 -7.55 7.35 19.98
N ALA A 439 -7.52 6.72 21.16
CA ALA A 439 -6.34 6.73 22.02
C ALA A 439 -5.13 6.05 21.36
N ILE A 440 -5.29 4.84 20.81
CA ILE A 440 -4.20 4.13 20.12
C ILE A 440 -3.78 4.87 18.85
N TYR A 441 -4.75 5.38 18.09
CA TYR A 441 -4.49 6.18 16.89
C TYR A 441 -3.65 7.40 17.23
N LEU A 442 -3.98 8.14 18.29
CA LEU A 442 -3.21 9.30 18.74
C LEU A 442 -1.76 8.91 19.07
N LEU A 443 -1.58 7.84 19.83
CA LEU A 443 -0.26 7.34 20.21
C LEU A 443 0.56 6.91 18.99
N GLU A 444 -0.06 6.28 17.99
CA GLU A 444 0.62 5.96 16.73
C GLU A 444 1.16 7.21 16.04
N GLN A 445 0.30 8.22 15.81
CA GLN A 445 0.68 9.40 15.04
C GLN A 445 1.75 10.22 15.76
N LEU A 446 1.67 10.31 17.09
CA LEU A 446 2.71 10.95 17.91
C LEU A 446 4.04 10.18 17.84
N ALA A 447 4.01 8.86 18.04
CA ALA A 447 5.22 8.03 18.02
C ALA A 447 5.90 8.05 16.65
N TYR A 448 5.14 7.79 15.57
CA TYR A 448 5.66 7.84 14.21
C TYR A 448 6.17 9.24 13.85
N GLY A 449 5.37 10.28 14.10
CA GLY A 449 5.78 11.66 13.80
C GLY A 449 7.02 12.12 14.56
N ALA A 450 7.17 11.72 15.84
CA ALA A 450 8.38 11.97 16.60
C ALA A 450 9.60 11.24 16.01
N GLY A 451 9.39 10.01 15.53
CA GLY A 451 10.40 9.24 14.79
C GLY A 451 10.84 9.95 13.51
N VAL A 452 9.88 10.45 12.70
CA VAL A 452 10.16 11.22 11.49
C VAL A 452 10.99 12.45 11.79
N PHE A 453 10.57 13.24 12.79
CA PHE A 453 11.29 14.44 13.21
C PHE A 453 12.73 14.11 13.63
N TRP A 454 12.89 13.08 14.46
CA TRP A 454 14.20 12.62 14.93
C TRP A 454 15.10 12.13 13.78
N GLY A 455 14.57 11.32 12.87
CA GLY A 455 15.28 10.84 11.69
C GLY A 455 15.75 11.99 10.79
N CYS A 456 14.91 13.01 10.59
CA CYS A 456 15.25 14.22 9.85
C CYS A 456 16.33 15.05 10.53
N LEU A 457 16.23 15.21 11.86
CA LEU A 457 17.22 15.94 12.66
C LEU A 457 18.59 15.26 12.60
N ARG A 458 18.65 13.94 12.82
CA ARG A 458 19.89 13.15 12.69
C ARG A 458 20.44 13.19 11.26
N GLY A 459 19.54 13.22 10.27
CA GLY A 459 19.87 13.41 8.87
C GLY A 459 20.26 14.84 8.49
N ARG A 460 20.09 15.86 9.34
CA ARG A 460 20.29 17.27 8.96
C ARG A 460 19.49 17.66 7.70
N GLY A 461 18.25 17.18 7.57
CA GLY A 461 17.41 17.46 6.42
C GLY A 461 15.94 17.15 6.66
N PHE A 462 15.07 18.12 6.38
CA PHE A 462 13.61 18.04 6.57
C PHE A 462 12.86 17.92 5.24
N ALA A 463 13.51 17.43 4.19
CA ALA A 463 12.88 17.29 2.87
C ALA A 463 11.68 16.32 2.88
N SER A 464 11.62 15.36 3.82
CA SER A 464 10.47 14.46 4.02
C SER A 464 9.19 15.18 4.45
N TYR A 465 9.28 16.43 4.93
CA TYR A 465 8.14 17.30 5.23
C TYR A 465 7.70 18.12 4.02
N ARG A 466 8.33 17.96 2.85
CA ARG A 466 7.88 18.61 1.62
C ARG A 466 6.83 17.74 0.95
N VAL A 467 5.67 18.34 0.71
CA VAL A 467 4.59 17.72 -0.06
C VAL A 467 4.51 18.40 -1.41
N HIS A 468 4.49 17.61 -2.48
CA HIS A 468 4.28 18.10 -3.83
C HIS A 468 2.77 18.17 -4.12
N VAL A 469 2.27 19.39 -4.31
CA VAL A 469 0.85 19.64 -4.55
C VAL A 469 0.57 19.54 -6.05
N LEU A 470 -0.30 18.61 -6.42
CA LEU A 470 -0.71 18.38 -7.81
C LEU A 470 -2.11 18.95 -8.04
N SER A 471 -2.31 19.66 -9.15
CA SER A 471 -3.63 20.24 -9.49
C SER A 471 -4.62 19.21 -10.05
N ARG A 472 -4.12 18.08 -10.54
CA ARG A 472 -4.87 16.93 -11.04
C ARG A 472 -4.13 15.65 -10.66
N MET A 473 -4.84 14.53 -10.61
CA MET A 473 -4.15 13.24 -10.67
C MET A 473 -3.45 13.17 -12.03
N GLU A 474 -2.14 13.35 -12.03
CA GLU A 474 -1.32 12.91 -13.15
C GLU A 474 -1.40 11.39 -13.16
N VAL A 475 -2.15 10.86 -14.12
CA VAL A 475 -2.06 9.44 -14.45
C VAL A 475 -0.72 9.32 -15.17
N THR A 476 0.32 8.94 -14.43
CA THR A 476 1.57 8.48 -15.05
C THR A 476 1.21 7.39 -16.06
N ALA A 477 1.63 7.63 -17.30
CA ALA A 477 1.23 6.89 -18.50
C ALA A 477 1.56 5.40 -18.43
#